data_AF-A0A6V7KW46-F1
#
_entry.id   AF-A0A6V7KW46-F1
#
_cell.length_a   1.000
_cell.length_b   1.000
_cell.length_c   1.000
_cell.angle_alpha   90.00
_cell.angle_beta   90.00
_cell.angle_gamma   90.00
#
_symmetry.space_group_name_H-M   'P 1'
#
loop_
_entity.id
_entity.type
_entity.pdbx_description
1 polymer ?
#
loop_
_entity_poly.entity_id
_entity_poly.type
_entity_poly.pdbx_seq_one_letter_code
_entity_poly.pdbx_strand_id
1 'polypeptide(L)' 'ATRIGESTQIRGFSSFKFLPGTDDTVIIALKSEEFQGRTATYITAITIDGDILMSDVKIADQKFEGFEFV' A
#
# COMPACT_ATOMS: atom_id res chain seq x y z
N ALA A 1 -4.91 -1.43 18.74
CA ALA A 1 -4.55 -1.75 17.35
C ALA A 1 -5.62 -1.17 16.44
N THR A 2 -5.24 -0.45 15.39
CA THR A 2 -6.16 0.18 14.42
C THR A 2 -6.17 -0.65 13.15
N ARG A 3 -7.35 -0.96 12.60
CA ARG A 3 -7.50 -1.66 11.31
C ARG A 3 -7.54 -0.60 10.21
N ILE A 4 -6.73 -0.79 9.16
CA ILE A 4 -6.71 0.13 8.02
C ILE A 4 -7.28 -0.55 6.78
N GLY A 5 -8.29 0.08 6.18
CA GLY A 5 -8.92 -0.37 4.94
C GLY A 5 -9.66 -1.71 5.02
N GLU A 6 -10.09 -2.20 3.85
CA GLU A 6 -10.75 -3.50 3.72
C GLU A 6 -9.75 -4.64 3.52
N SER A 7 -10.06 -5.79 4.13
CA SER A 7 -9.22 -6.99 4.05
C SER A 7 -9.51 -7.72 2.74
N THR A 8 -8.53 -7.75 1.85
CA THR A 8 -8.55 -8.63 0.67
C THR A 8 -7.62 -9.81 0.92
N GLN A 9 -8.15 -11.03 0.95
CA GLN A 9 -7.39 -12.25 1.25
C GLN A 9 -6.13 -12.45 0.37
N ILE A 10 -6.13 -11.89 -0.84
CA ILE A 10 -5.07 -12.09 -1.83
C ILE A 10 -4.06 -10.93 -1.93
N ARG A 11 -4.26 -9.82 -1.21
CA ARG A 11 -3.34 -8.66 -1.25
C ARG A 11 -2.82 -8.35 0.14
N GLY A 12 -1.50 -8.33 0.27
CA GLY A 12 -0.79 -7.97 1.51
C GLY A 12 0.09 -6.75 1.32
N PHE A 13 0.29 -5.96 2.37
CA PHE A 13 1.26 -4.86 2.35
C PHE A 13 2.68 -5.42 2.19
N SER A 14 3.44 -4.87 1.23
CA SER A 14 4.81 -5.27 0.94
C SER A 14 5.84 -4.21 1.33
N SER A 15 5.49 -2.93 1.26
CA SER A 15 6.35 -1.80 1.63
C SER A 15 5.53 -0.58 2.02
N PHE A 16 6.08 0.31 2.84
CA PHE A 16 5.48 1.62 3.10
C PHE A 16 6.53 2.68 3.43
N LYS A 17 6.15 3.95 3.29
CA LYS A 17 6.87 5.13 3.77
C LYS A 17 5.89 6.21 4.22
N PHE A 18 6.32 7.07 5.14
CA PHE A 18 5.62 8.32 5.40
C PHE A 18 5.80 9.29 4.26
N LEU A 19 4.74 10.01 3.89
CA LEU A 19 4.80 11.04 2.87
C LEU A 19 5.56 12.26 3.43
N PRO A 20 6.65 12.72 2.79
CA PRO A 20 7.40 13.88 3.26
C PRO A 20 6.52 15.13 3.41
N GLY A 21 6.76 15.90 4.47
CA GLY A 21 5.98 17.12 4.74
C GLY A 21 4.60 16.89 5.34
N THR A 22 4.31 15.67 5.83
CA THR A 22 3.02 15.34 6.50
C THR A 22 3.16 15.04 7.99
N ASP A 23 4.29 15.38 8.61
CA ASP A 23 4.58 15.10 10.03
C ASP A 23 4.31 13.62 10.39
N ASP A 24 4.68 12.70 9.49
CA ASP A 24 4.46 11.27 9.61
C ASP A 24 3.00 10.84 9.83
N THR A 25 2.03 11.69 9.42
CA THR A 25 0.60 11.39 9.54
C THR A 25 0.00 10.69 8.32
N VAL A 26 0.69 10.72 7.18
CA VAL A 26 0.26 10.09 5.93
C VAL A 26 1.24 9.00 5.52
N ILE A 27 0.72 7.82 5.23
CA ILE A 27 1.48 6.65 4.76
C ILE A 27 1.15 6.39 3.29
N ILE A 28 2.20 6.21 2.48
CA ILE A 28 2.10 5.62 1.15
C ILE A 28 2.57 4.18 1.24
N ALA A 29 1.74 3.25 0.78
CA ALA A 29 2.01 1.82 0.91
C ALA A 29 1.84 1.08 -0.41
N LEU A 30 2.70 0.09 -0.61
CA LEU A 30 2.57 -0.92 -1.66
C LEU A 30 1.87 -2.16 -1.10
N LYS A 31 1.02 -2.74 -1.95
CA LYS A 31 0.43 -4.06 -1.71
C LYS A 31 0.80 -4.99 -2.86
N SER A 32 1.25 -6.19 -2.55
CA SER A 32 1.46 -7.24 -3.53
C SER A 32 0.32 -8.26 -3.51
N GLU A 33 -0.07 -8.70 -4.68
CA GLU A 33 -0.99 -9.81 -4.91
C GLU A 33 -0.20 -10.98 -5.48
N GLU A 34 -0.39 -12.18 -4.93
CA GLU A 34 0.10 -13.43 -5.51
C GLU A 34 -1.04 -14.45 -5.50
N PHE A 35 -1.61 -14.71 -6.68
CA PHE A 35 -2.77 -15.58 -6.82
C PHE A 35 -2.71 -16.38 -8.11
N GLN A 36 -2.80 -17.71 -8.00
CA GLN A 36 -2.78 -18.63 -9.15
C GLN A 36 -1.61 -18.40 -10.13
N GLY A 37 -0.42 -18.11 -9.60
CA GLY A 37 0.78 -17.85 -10.40
C GLY A 37 0.82 -16.48 -11.08
N ARG A 38 -0.15 -15.60 -10.81
CA ARG A 38 -0.15 -14.20 -11.24
C ARG A 38 0.30 -13.31 -10.09
N THR A 39 1.06 -12.28 -10.43
CA THR A 39 1.46 -11.22 -9.50
C THR A 39 0.85 -9.89 -9.90
N ALA A 40 0.69 -9.01 -8.93
CA ALA A 40 0.42 -7.60 -9.19
C ALA A 40 0.91 -6.75 -8.02
N THR A 41 1.23 -5.49 -8.30
CA THR A 41 1.50 -4.49 -7.27
C THR A 41 0.48 -3.37 -7.36
N TYR A 42 0.02 -2.93 -6.19
CA TYR A 42 -0.87 -1.81 -6.00
C TYR A 42 -0.22 -0.77 -5.10
N ILE A 43 -0.61 0.49 -5.25
CA ILE A 43 -0.24 1.60 -4.38
C ILE A 43 -1.50 2.20 -3.73
N THR A 44 -1.39 2.62 -2.47
CA THR A 44 -2.47 3.26 -1.71
C THR A 44 -1.89 4.36 -0.81
N ALA A 45 -2.74 5.30 -0.39
CA ALA A 45 -2.41 6.33 0.58
C ALA A 45 -3.46 6.34 1.71
N ILE A 46 -2.99 6.34 2.95
CA ILE A 46 -3.81 6.26 4.16
C ILE A 46 -3.26 7.21 5.22
N THR A 47 -4.11 7.71 6.12
CA THR A 47 -3.65 8.37 7.34
C THR A 47 -3.28 7.34 8.40
N ILE A 48 -2.52 7.75 9.43
CA ILE A 48 -2.23 6.92 10.61
C ILE A 48 -3.49 6.52 11.39
N ASP A 49 -4.57 7.30 11.27
CA ASP A 49 -5.87 7.02 11.86
C ASP A 49 -6.70 6.02 11.03
N GLY A 50 -6.25 5.73 9.80
CA GLY A 50 -6.86 4.76 8.91
C GLY A 50 -7.80 5.31 7.86
N ASP A 51 -7.86 6.63 7.70
CA ASP A 51 -8.61 7.25 6.61
C ASP A 51 -7.92 6.96 5.28
N ILE A 52 -8.71 6.51 4.31
CA ILE A 52 -8.22 6.23 2.96
C ILE A 52 -8.18 7.55 2.19
N LEU A 53 -6.98 8.05 1.91
CA LEU A 53 -6.76 9.21 1.05
C LEU A 53 -6.76 8.82 -0.44
N MET A 54 -6.28 7.61 -0.74
CA MET A 54 -6.27 7.03 -2.08
C MET A 54 -6.50 5.53 -2.01
N SER A 55 -7.56 5.05 -2.67
CA SER A 55 -7.84 3.63 -2.84
C SER A 55 -6.73 2.91 -3.62
N ASP A 56 -6.64 1.59 -3.48
CA ASP A 56 -5.65 0.77 -4.21
C ASP A 56 -5.68 1.03 -5.73
N VAL A 57 -4.55 1.49 -6.28
CA VAL A 57 -4.33 1.64 -7.72
C VAL A 57 -3.31 0.61 -8.16
N LYS A 58 -3.63 -0.20 -9.15
CA LYS A 58 -2.68 -1.16 -9.73
C LYS A 58 -1.59 -0.41 -10.49
N ILE A 59 -0.32 -0.71 -10.20
CA ILE A 59 0.84 -0.07 -10.84
C ILE A 59 1.71 -1.04 -11.64
N ALA A 60 1.60 -2.36 -11.40
CA ALA A 60 2.36 -3.36 -12.15
C ALA A 60 1.71 -4.75 -12.10
N ASP A 61 2.03 -5.59 -13.09
CA ASP A 61 1.79 -7.06 -13.10
C ASP A 61 2.94 -7.85 -12.46
N GLN A 62 3.96 -7.15 -11.96
CA GLN A 62 5.11 -7.72 -11.24
C GLN A 62 5.02 -7.33 -9.76
N LYS A 63 5.76 -8.04 -8.92
CA LYS A 63 5.83 -7.76 -7.48
C LYS A 63 6.93 -6.74 -7.19
N PHE A 64 6.56 -5.63 -6.55
CA PHE A 64 7.50 -4.68 -5.98
C PHE A 64 7.42 -4.72 -4.44
N GLU A 65 8.59 -4.82 -3.83
CA GLU A 65 8.77 -5.01 -2.38
C GLU A 65 9.44 -3.78 -1.73
N GLY A 66 9.73 -2.74 -2.52
CA GLY A 66 10.42 -1.53 -2.08
C GLY A 66 9.77 -0.29 -2.64
N PHE A 67 9.61 0.72 -1.79
CA PHE A 67 9.16 2.06 -2.13
C PHE A 67 10.00 3.09 -1.38
N GLU A 68 10.46 4.12 -2.08
CA GLU A 68 11.24 5.22 -1.51
C GLU A 68 10.99 6.53 -2.26
N PHE A 69 11.11 7.66 -1.54
CA PHE A 69 11.18 8.99 -2.13
C PHE A 69 12.65 9.34 -2.41
N VAL A 70 13.01 9.49 -3.70
CA VAL A 70 14.38 9.75 -4.18
C VAL A 70 14.50 11.06 -4.95
#